data_AF-A0A0J6YR60-F1
#
_entry.id   AF-A0A0J6YR60-F1
#
_cell.length_a   1.000
_cell.length_b   1.000
_cell.length_c   1.000
_cell.angle_alpha   90.00
_cell.angle_beta   90.00
_cell.angle_gamma   90.00
#
_symmetry.space_group_name_H-M   'P 1'
#
loop_
_entity.id
_entity.type
_entity.pdbx_description
1 polymer ?
#
loop_
_entity_poly.entity_id
_entity_poly.type
_entity_poly.pdbx_seq_one_letter_code
_entity_poly.pdbx_strand_id
1 'polypeptide(L)'
;MDVALEILDPLIFDKAYTYFIPAAVSNATTQTGLGATPSASSNSAWPRDNILRQCVSILVVTQVGATLLYWVFSAFSYYFIFDRRLEYHPRFLENQVRKEIISSMKAIPWINLFTLPFFLAEVRGKSFLYTRVEEYGRAWLGISTVLFMIWNDFLIYWIHRLEHHPSVYKYIHKPHHKWIIPTPWAALAFHPLDGYVQSLPYHLFVFLFPVQKYLYMTLFVLVQIWTIFIHDGDMISGHWLEKYINSPAHHTLHHMYFTVNYGQYFTWADSYFGSHRAPRPELDPLHDALRVMRTKGLVDEDGNPIPNKNKKE
;
A
#
# COMPACT_ATOMS: atom_id res chain seq x y z
N MET A 1 -3.07 0.12 -14.65
CA MET A 1 -4.22 -0.82 -14.70
C MET A 1 -4.43 -1.52 -16.04
N ASP A 2 -3.94 -0.94 -17.14
CA ASP A 2 -3.99 -1.53 -18.50
C ASP A 2 -3.62 -3.03 -18.56
N VAL A 3 -2.43 -3.39 -18.06
CA VAL A 3 -1.95 -4.79 -17.98
C VAL A 3 -2.94 -5.74 -17.32
N ALA A 4 -3.58 -5.31 -16.23
CA ALA A 4 -4.49 -6.17 -15.49
C ALA A 4 -5.78 -6.42 -16.29
N LEU A 5 -6.30 -5.40 -16.98
CA LEU A 5 -7.48 -5.56 -17.84
C LEU A 5 -7.16 -6.41 -19.08
N GLU A 6 -5.99 -6.23 -19.71
CA GLU A 6 -5.57 -7.07 -20.85
C GLU A 6 -5.60 -8.56 -20.50
N ILE A 7 -5.21 -8.92 -19.27
CA ILE A 7 -5.22 -10.30 -18.77
C ILE A 7 -6.62 -10.74 -18.36
N LEU A 8 -7.35 -9.91 -17.61
CA LEU A 8 -8.60 -10.31 -16.95
C LEU A 8 -9.84 -10.18 -17.85
N ASP A 9 -9.81 -9.34 -18.88
CA ASP A 9 -10.91 -9.20 -19.84
C ASP A 9 -11.29 -10.53 -20.51
N PRO A 10 -10.37 -11.25 -21.20
CA PRO A 10 -10.71 -12.51 -21.86
C PRO A 10 -11.02 -13.64 -20.87
N LEU A 11 -10.49 -13.60 -19.65
CA LEU A 11 -10.62 -14.67 -18.67
C LEU A 11 -11.91 -14.57 -17.85
N ILE A 12 -12.26 -13.36 -17.42
CA ILE A 12 -13.29 -13.08 -16.41
C ILE A 12 -14.31 -12.07 -16.93
N PHE A 13 -13.87 -10.86 -17.30
CA PHE A 13 -14.82 -9.75 -17.49
C PHE A 13 -15.70 -9.92 -18.72
N ASP A 14 -15.19 -10.39 -19.86
CA ASP A 14 -16.03 -10.63 -21.04
C ASP A 14 -17.20 -11.57 -20.71
N LYS A 15 -16.92 -12.67 -19.99
CA LYS A 15 -17.94 -13.64 -19.57
C LYS A 15 -18.93 -13.02 -18.59
N ALA A 16 -18.44 -12.28 -17.59
CA ALA A 16 -19.27 -11.62 -16.60
C ALA A 16 -20.19 -10.57 -17.24
N TYR A 17 -19.66 -9.69 -18.09
CA TYR A 17 -20.44 -8.66 -18.76
C TYR A 17 -21.42 -9.26 -19.78
N THR A 18 -21.05 -10.31 -20.52
CA THR A 18 -22.03 -11.01 -21.39
C THR A 18 -23.16 -11.65 -20.58
N TYR A 19 -22.89 -12.16 -19.38
CA TYR A 19 -23.93 -12.75 -18.52
C TYR A 19 -24.85 -11.69 -17.89
N PHE A 20 -24.30 -10.64 -17.30
CA PHE A 20 -25.08 -9.63 -16.57
C PHE A 20 -25.62 -8.50 -17.46
N ILE A 21 -24.97 -8.20 -18.58
CA ILE A 21 -25.32 -7.13 -19.51
C ILE A 21 -25.26 -7.67 -20.95
N PRO A 22 -26.10 -8.67 -21.32
CA PRO A 22 -26.07 -9.25 -22.66
C PRO A 22 -26.41 -8.19 -23.71
N ALA A 23 -25.73 -8.26 -24.85
CA ALA A 23 -26.10 -7.47 -26.02
C ALA A 23 -27.51 -7.88 -26.45
N ALA A 24 -28.33 -6.89 -26.86
CA ALA A 24 -29.62 -7.21 -27.47
C ALA A 24 -29.37 -8.07 -28.72
N VAL A 25 -30.09 -9.19 -28.82
CA VAL A 25 -30.05 -10.04 -30.02
C VAL A 25 -30.67 -9.23 -31.16
N SER A 26 -29.84 -8.60 -31.98
CA SER A 26 -30.29 -8.03 -33.24
C SER A 26 -30.54 -9.19 -34.21
N ASN A 27 -31.81 -9.42 -34.55
CA ASN A 27 -32.18 -10.18 -35.75
C ASN A 27 -31.75 -9.38 -36.98
N ALA A 28 -30.45 -9.35 -37.27
CA ALA A 28 -29.88 -8.69 -38.43
C ALA A 28 -29.16 -9.73 -39.28
N THR A 29 -29.79 -9.99 -40.42
CA THR A 29 -29.35 -10.83 -41.53
C THR A 29 -27.87 -10.60 -41.86
N THR A 30 -27.13 -11.70 -42.02
CA THR A 30 -25.74 -11.77 -42.50
C THR A 30 -25.47 -10.81 -43.66
N GLN A 31 -24.65 -9.78 -43.44
CA GLN A 31 -23.86 -9.14 -44.49
C GLN A 31 -22.38 -9.30 -44.18
N THR A 32 -21.73 -10.09 -45.03
CA THR A 32 -20.29 -10.32 -45.09
C THR A 32 -19.59 -9.05 -45.55
N GLY A 33 -18.84 -8.40 -44.64
CA GLY A 33 -17.92 -7.32 -44.95
C GLY A 33 -16.51 -7.67 -44.48
N LEU A 34 -15.61 -7.93 -45.41
CA LEU A 34 -14.17 -8.10 -45.20
C LEU A 34 -13.57 -6.75 -44.78
N GLY A 35 -12.93 -6.65 -43.61
CA GLY A 35 -12.09 -5.50 -43.27
C GLY A 35 -11.89 -5.11 -41.81
N ALA A 36 -12.49 -5.79 -40.83
CA ALA A 36 -12.24 -5.50 -39.41
C ALA A 36 -11.40 -6.61 -38.77
N THR A 37 -10.25 -6.23 -38.19
CA THR A 37 -9.54 -7.03 -37.19
C THR A 37 -10.54 -7.51 -36.13
N PRO A 38 -10.51 -8.77 -35.69
CA PRO A 38 -11.43 -9.24 -34.68
C PRO A 38 -11.03 -8.61 -33.35
N SER A 39 -11.60 -7.45 -33.02
CA SER A 39 -11.82 -7.14 -31.62
C SER A 39 -12.72 -8.27 -31.12
N ALA A 40 -12.19 -9.11 -30.22
CA ALA A 40 -12.93 -10.23 -29.67
C ALA A 40 -14.29 -9.70 -29.19
N SER A 41 -15.34 -9.99 -29.96
CA SER A 41 -16.64 -9.38 -29.81
C SER A 41 -17.27 -9.98 -28.57
N SER A 42 -17.07 -9.35 -27.41
CA SER A 42 -17.84 -9.69 -26.23
C SER A 42 -19.30 -9.43 -26.59
N ASN A 43 -20.16 -10.45 -26.51
CA ASN A 43 -21.61 -10.35 -26.76
C ASN A 43 -22.33 -9.58 -25.62
N SER A 44 -21.66 -8.59 -25.04
CA SER A 44 -22.14 -7.69 -24.00
C SER A 44 -22.60 -6.38 -24.63
N ALA A 45 -23.66 -5.77 -24.09
CA ALA A 45 -24.06 -4.43 -24.51
C ALA A 45 -23.00 -3.37 -24.17
N TRP A 46 -22.08 -3.67 -23.25
CA TRP A 46 -20.93 -2.83 -22.91
C TRP A 46 -19.64 -3.42 -23.49
N PRO A 47 -19.13 -2.88 -24.62
CA PRO A 47 -17.85 -3.29 -25.19
C PRO A 47 -16.68 -2.87 -24.29
N ARG A 48 -15.48 -3.44 -24.51
CA ARG A 48 -14.28 -3.24 -23.67
C ARG A 48 -13.82 -1.77 -23.54
N ASP A 49 -14.12 -0.95 -24.53
CA ASP A 49 -13.82 0.49 -24.58
C ASP A 49 -14.90 1.36 -23.89
N ASN A 50 -16.01 0.76 -23.46
CA ASN A 50 -17.05 1.46 -22.72
C ASN A 50 -16.52 1.97 -21.36
N ILE A 51 -16.69 3.27 -21.12
CA ILE A 51 -16.15 3.93 -19.92
C ILE A 51 -16.72 3.37 -18.62
N LEU A 52 -18.00 3.01 -18.57
CA LEU A 52 -18.63 2.46 -17.37
C LEU A 52 -18.11 1.04 -17.08
N ARG A 53 -17.97 0.22 -18.12
CA ARG A 53 -17.30 -1.08 -18.02
C ARG A 53 -15.89 -0.92 -17.47
N GLN A 54 -15.08 -0.03 -18.06
CA GLN A 54 -13.71 0.20 -17.61
C GLN A 54 -13.68 0.67 -16.16
N CYS A 55 -14.51 1.64 -15.77
CA CYS A 55 -14.58 2.12 -14.38
C CYS A 55 -14.92 1.00 -13.40
N VAL A 56 -15.96 0.19 -13.70
CA VAL A 56 -16.37 -0.91 -12.83
C VAL A 56 -15.30 -2.01 -12.77
N SER A 57 -14.75 -2.42 -13.92
CA SER A 57 -13.66 -3.40 -13.96
C SER A 57 -12.45 -2.92 -13.17
N ILE A 58 -12.00 -1.68 -13.37
CA ILE A 58 -10.86 -1.10 -12.64
C ILE A 58 -11.14 -1.16 -11.14
N LEU A 59 -12.28 -0.62 -10.67
CA LEU A 59 -12.64 -0.62 -9.26
C LEU A 59 -12.66 -2.02 -8.66
N VAL A 60 -13.18 -3.01 -9.38
CA VAL A 60 -13.21 -4.41 -8.92
C VAL A 60 -11.80 -4.98 -8.83
N VAL A 61 -10.99 -4.86 -9.89
CA VAL A 61 -9.62 -5.39 -9.92
C VAL A 61 -8.78 -4.79 -8.81
N THR A 62 -8.79 -3.46 -8.67
CA THR A 62 -7.99 -2.76 -7.67
C THR A 62 -8.51 -3.04 -6.26
N GLN A 63 -9.83 -3.16 -6.05
CA GLN A 63 -10.39 -3.51 -4.75
C GLN A 63 -9.94 -4.91 -4.32
N VAL A 64 -10.07 -5.91 -5.20
CA VAL A 64 -9.65 -7.28 -4.92
C VAL A 64 -8.14 -7.34 -4.72
N GLY A 65 -7.36 -6.72 -5.62
CA GLY A 65 -5.90 -6.70 -5.54
C GLY A 65 -5.38 -6.04 -4.26
N ALA A 66 -5.86 -4.83 -3.94
CA ALA A 66 -5.44 -4.12 -2.72
C ALA A 66 -5.84 -4.89 -1.45
N THR A 67 -7.05 -5.45 -1.42
CA THR A 67 -7.53 -6.24 -0.27
C THR A 67 -6.72 -7.53 -0.11
N LEU A 68 -6.42 -8.23 -1.20
CA LEU A 68 -5.62 -9.45 -1.18
C LEU A 68 -4.19 -9.18 -0.71
N LEU A 69 -3.53 -8.17 -1.28
CA LEU A 69 -2.18 -7.77 -0.86
C LEU A 69 -2.15 -7.41 0.63
N TYR A 70 -3.13 -6.61 1.08
CA TYR A 70 -3.26 -6.26 2.50
C TYR A 70 -3.40 -7.51 3.38
N TRP A 71 -4.36 -8.39 3.11
CA TRP A 71 -4.57 -9.59 3.94
C TRP A 71 -3.37 -10.53 3.94
N VAL A 72 -2.77 -10.78 2.77
CA VAL A 72 -1.64 -11.72 2.64
C VAL A 72 -0.40 -11.17 3.35
N PHE A 73 0.01 -9.95 3.07
CA PHE A 73 1.26 -9.41 3.60
C PHE A 73 1.13 -8.89 5.03
N SER A 74 -0.03 -8.35 5.45
CA SER A 74 -0.25 -8.02 6.86
C SER A 74 -0.34 -9.28 7.71
N ALA A 75 -1.00 -10.37 7.24
CA ALA A 75 -0.98 -11.64 7.97
C ALA A 75 0.42 -12.23 8.04
N PHE A 76 1.14 -12.26 6.91
CA PHE A 76 2.50 -12.77 6.88
C PHE A 76 3.40 -12.02 7.86
N SER A 77 3.42 -10.70 7.80
CA SER A 77 4.21 -9.89 8.73
C SER A 77 3.75 -10.09 10.18
N TYR A 78 2.44 -10.06 10.46
CA TYR A 78 1.91 -10.20 11.81
C TYR A 78 2.21 -11.56 12.48
N TYR A 79 2.22 -12.66 11.72
CA TYR A 79 2.44 -14.00 12.27
C TYR A 79 3.91 -14.44 12.26
N PHE A 80 4.73 -13.93 11.35
CA PHE A 80 6.10 -14.41 11.16
C PHE A 80 7.20 -13.38 11.47
N ILE A 81 6.88 -12.08 11.50
CA ILE A 81 7.88 -11.00 11.66
C ILE A 81 7.58 -10.18 12.93
N PHE A 82 6.34 -9.69 13.07
CA PHE A 82 5.91 -8.82 14.14
C PHE A 82 6.10 -9.47 15.53
N ASP A 83 6.79 -8.77 16.43
CA ASP A 83 6.95 -9.22 17.80
C ASP A 83 5.66 -8.99 18.61
N ARG A 84 4.89 -10.05 18.78
CA ARG A 84 3.62 -10.03 19.52
C ARG A 84 3.75 -9.66 21.01
N ARG A 85 4.96 -9.61 21.57
CA ARG A 85 5.17 -9.03 22.91
C ARG A 85 4.76 -7.56 22.96
N LEU A 86 4.87 -6.84 21.84
CA LEU A 86 4.43 -5.43 21.73
C LEU A 86 2.93 -5.23 22.02
N GLU A 87 2.09 -6.27 21.90
CA GLU A 87 0.67 -6.22 22.30
C GLU A 87 0.47 -5.95 23.80
N TYR A 88 1.50 -6.19 24.63
CA TYR A 88 1.49 -5.90 26.07
C TYR A 88 1.93 -4.48 26.41
N HIS A 89 2.34 -3.68 25.41
CA HIS A 89 2.76 -2.31 25.65
C HIS A 89 1.62 -1.48 26.28
N PRO A 90 1.90 -0.60 27.27
CA PRO A 90 0.87 0.18 27.97
C PRO A 90 -0.03 1.05 27.07
N ARG A 91 0.48 1.45 25.90
CA ARG A 91 -0.23 2.26 24.90
C ARG A 91 -0.85 1.42 23.77
N PHE A 92 -0.77 0.09 23.84
CA PHE A 92 -1.46 -0.79 22.92
C PHE A 92 -2.96 -0.81 23.27
N LEU A 93 -3.81 -0.50 22.30
CA LEU A 93 -5.24 -0.34 22.56
C LEU A 93 -5.94 -1.70 22.72
N GLU A 94 -7.00 -1.71 23.52
CA GLU A 94 -7.84 -2.90 23.61
C GLU A 94 -8.45 -3.23 22.24
N ASN A 95 -8.35 -4.50 21.82
CA ASN A 95 -8.79 -4.99 20.52
C ASN A 95 -8.17 -4.21 19.33
N GLN A 96 -6.93 -3.70 19.48
CA GLN A 96 -6.31 -2.82 18.47
C GLN A 96 -6.26 -3.47 17.09
N VAL A 97 -5.78 -4.71 16.95
CA VAL A 97 -5.69 -5.42 15.67
C VAL A 97 -7.03 -5.44 14.93
N ARG A 98 -8.13 -5.76 15.63
CA ARG A 98 -9.47 -5.73 15.05
C ARG A 98 -9.86 -4.33 14.60
N LYS A 99 -9.55 -3.31 15.40
CA LYS A 99 -9.88 -1.92 15.08
C LYS A 99 -9.04 -1.39 13.90
N GLU A 100 -7.77 -1.79 13.80
CA GLU A 100 -6.88 -1.51 12.66
C GLU A 100 -7.47 -2.11 11.38
N ILE A 101 -7.80 -3.42 11.39
CA ILE A 101 -8.43 -4.12 10.26
C ILE A 101 -9.72 -3.43 9.82
N ILE A 102 -10.63 -3.12 10.76
CA ILE A 102 -11.89 -2.44 10.43
C ILE A 102 -11.62 -1.06 9.82
N SER A 103 -10.64 -0.32 10.34
CA SER A 103 -10.26 0.99 9.81
C SER A 103 -9.72 0.87 8.39
N SER A 104 -8.83 -0.09 8.14
CA SER A 104 -8.29 -0.36 6.81
C SER A 104 -9.37 -0.78 5.81
N MET A 105 -10.24 -1.73 6.17
CA MET A 105 -11.31 -2.20 5.29
C MET A 105 -12.35 -1.12 4.97
N LYS A 106 -12.53 -0.14 5.88
CA LYS A 106 -13.32 1.05 5.58
C LYS A 106 -12.59 2.01 4.65
N ALA A 107 -11.27 2.13 4.74
CA ALA A 107 -10.50 3.11 3.98
C ALA A 107 -10.27 2.68 2.52
N ILE A 108 -9.94 1.41 2.27
CA ILE A 108 -9.57 0.89 0.94
C ILE A 108 -10.57 1.28 -0.17
N PRO A 109 -11.90 1.08 -0.02
CA PRO A 109 -12.84 1.40 -1.09
C PRO A 109 -12.86 2.88 -1.48
N TRP A 110 -12.67 3.78 -0.51
CA TRP A 110 -12.66 5.22 -0.76
C TRP A 110 -11.37 5.67 -1.44
N ILE A 111 -10.21 5.15 -0.99
CA ILE A 111 -8.93 5.42 -1.66
C ILE A 111 -9.00 4.94 -3.10
N ASN A 112 -9.50 3.71 -3.31
CA ASN A 112 -9.69 3.13 -4.63
C ASN A 112 -10.56 4.05 -5.53
N LEU A 113 -11.70 4.51 -5.00
CA LEU A 113 -12.57 5.45 -5.71
C LEU A 113 -11.85 6.76 -6.06
N PHE A 114 -11.08 7.34 -5.14
CA PHE A 114 -10.32 8.56 -5.40
C PHE A 114 -9.18 8.37 -6.41
N THR A 115 -8.57 7.18 -6.46
CA THR A 115 -7.52 6.85 -7.44
C THR A 115 -8.05 6.50 -8.83
N LEU A 116 -9.35 6.19 -8.97
CA LEU A 116 -9.98 5.78 -10.24
C LEU A 116 -9.65 6.70 -11.43
N PRO A 117 -9.67 8.05 -11.31
CA PRO A 117 -9.36 8.92 -12.45
C PRO A 117 -7.97 8.67 -13.04
N PHE A 118 -6.97 8.38 -12.20
CA PHE A 118 -5.61 8.07 -12.67
C PHE A 118 -5.56 6.75 -13.41
N PHE A 119 -6.14 5.68 -12.83
CA PHE A 119 -6.18 4.37 -13.47
C PHE A 119 -6.97 4.37 -14.78
N LEU A 120 -8.08 5.10 -14.84
CA LEU A 120 -8.85 5.25 -16.07
C LEU A 120 -8.03 6.02 -17.12
N ALA A 121 -7.35 7.09 -16.72
CA ALA A 121 -6.49 7.85 -17.63
C ALA A 121 -5.33 6.99 -18.17
N GLU A 122 -4.72 6.13 -17.36
CA GLU A 122 -3.72 5.15 -17.80
C GLU A 122 -4.29 4.21 -18.87
N VAL A 123 -5.42 3.55 -18.59
CA VAL A 123 -6.10 2.61 -19.51
C VAL A 123 -6.52 3.30 -20.81
N ARG A 124 -6.82 4.60 -20.75
CA ARG A 124 -7.19 5.43 -21.89
C ARG A 124 -5.99 6.04 -22.62
N GLY A 125 -4.76 5.58 -22.32
CA GLY A 125 -3.54 5.96 -23.00
C GLY A 125 -3.10 7.40 -22.74
N LYS A 126 -3.42 7.97 -21.58
CA LYS A 126 -3.03 9.34 -21.19
C LYS A 126 -1.72 9.43 -20.41
N SER A 127 -1.17 8.29 -19.98
CA SER A 127 0.13 8.18 -19.33
C SER A 127 1.24 7.90 -20.34
N PHE A 128 2.50 8.13 -19.96
CA PHE A 128 3.72 7.74 -20.70
C PHE A 128 4.13 6.28 -20.45
N LEU A 129 3.18 5.41 -20.08
CA LEU A 129 3.44 3.99 -19.93
C LEU A 129 3.72 3.34 -21.30
N TYR A 130 4.85 2.65 -21.41
CA TYR A 130 5.22 1.91 -22.61
C TYR A 130 5.33 0.41 -22.35
N THR A 131 5.20 -0.41 -23.39
CA THR A 131 5.12 -1.87 -23.22
C THR A 131 6.48 -2.55 -23.38
N ARG A 132 7.25 -2.20 -24.40
CA ARG A 132 8.48 -2.92 -24.78
C ARG A 132 9.71 -2.26 -24.18
N VAL A 133 10.59 -3.04 -23.53
CA VAL A 133 11.82 -2.51 -22.91
C VAL A 133 12.74 -1.88 -23.95
N GLU A 134 12.69 -2.37 -25.19
CA GLU A 134 13.52 -1.92 -26.32
C GLU A 134 13.23 -0.46 -26.74
N GLU A 135 12.06 0.09 -26.38
CA GLU A 135 11.66 1.45 -26.75
C GLU A 135 12.55 2.53 -26.13
N TYR A 136 13.01 2.30 -24.88
CA TYR A 136 13.93 3.19 -24.16
C TYR A 136 15.22 2.49 -23.70
N GLY A 137 15.31 1.18 -23.87
CA GLY A 137 16.47 0.37 -23.49
C GLY A 137 16.55 0.02 -22.00
N ARG A 138 17.38 -0.98 -21.70
CA ARG A 138 17.56 -1.51 -20.32
C ARG A 138 18.18 -0.50 -19.36
N ALA A 139 19.01 0.43 -19.86
CA ALA A 139 19.58 1.49 -19.05
C ALA A 139 18.48 2.41 -18.50
N TRP A 140 17.52 2.82 -19.35
CA TRP A 140 16.39 3.62 -18.91
C TRP A 140 15.48 2.86 -17.94
N LEU A 141 15.31 1.55 -18.09
CA LEU A 141 14.58 0.72 -17.12
C LEU A 141 15.15 0.86 -15.69
N GLY A 142 16.48 0.84 -15.55
CA GLY A 142 17.16 1.07 -14.28
C GLY A 142 17.04 2.52 -13.80
N ILE A 143 17.27 3.50 -14.69
CA ILE A 143 17.20 4.93 -14.36
C ILE A 143 15.78 5.31 -13.89
N SER A 144 14.75 4.91 -14.64
CA SER A 144 13.35 5.18 -14.30
C SER A 144 12.94 4.55 -12.96
N THR A 145 13.52 3.40 -12.60
CA THR A 145 13.33 2.78 -11.27
C THR A 145 13.89 3.68 -10.16
N VAL A 146 15.13 4.14 -10.30
CA VAL A 146 15.76 5.02 -9.31
C VAL A 146 15.04 6.37 -9.22
N LEU A 147 14.68 6.95 -10.36
CA LEU A 147 13.89 8.19 -10.43
C LEU A 147 12.52 8.02 -9.76
N PHE A 148 11.84 6.89 -9.98
CA PHE A 148 10.58 6.58 -9.31
C PHE A 148 10.78 6.57 -7.79
N MET A 149 11.81 5.88 -7.28
CA MET A 149 12.06 5.83 -5.84
C MET A 149 12.35 7.21 -5.25
N ILE A 150 13.25 8.00 -5.85
CA ILE A 150 13.61 9.34 -5.35
C ILE A 150 12.42 10.30 -5.43
N TRP A 151 11.66 10.28 -6.53
CA TRP A 151 10.47 11.09 -6.74
C TRP A 151 9.43 10.84 -5.65
N ASN A 152 9.10 9.57 -5.43
CA ASN A 152 8.08 9.20 -4.46
C ASN A 152 8.55 9.53 -3.05
N ASP A 153 9.80 9.18 -2.70
CA ASP A 153 10.32 9.44 -1.36
C ASP A 153 10.29 10.94 -1.01
N PHE A 154 10.70 11.82 -1.94
CA PHE A 154 10.68 13.27 -1.72
C PHE A 154 9.27 13.85 -1.61
N LEU A 155 8.35 13.47 -2.49
CA LEU A 155 7.00 14.01 -2.45
C LEU A 155 6.20 13.47 -1.26
N ILE A 156 6.34 12.19 -0.94
CA ILE A 156 5.68 11.59 0.23
C ILE A 156 6.22 12.21 1.51
N TYR A 157 7.53 12.43 1.61
CA TYR A 157 8.11 13.16 2.74
C TYR A 157 7.39 14.48 3.01
N TRP A 158 7.17 15.29 1.97
CA TRP A 158 6.49 16.58 2.12
C TRP A 158 5.00 16.46 2.38
N ILE A 159 4.31 15.55 1.71
CA ILE A 159 2.89 15.28 1.96
C ILE A 159 2.71 14.86 3.42
N HIS A 160 3.50 13.91 3.88
CA HIS A 160 3.45 13.36 5.23
C HIS A 160 3.80 14.43 6.28
N ARG A 161 4.84 15.24 6.03
CA ARG A 161 5.19 16.36 6.92
C ARG A 161 4.07 17.42 6.96
N LEU A 162 3.37 17.68 5.85
CA LEU A 162 2.23 18.59 5.80
C LEU A 162 0.99 17.99 6.49
N GLU A 163 0.80 16.69 6.43
CA GLU A 163 -0.25 15.98 7.16
C GLU A 163 -0.07 16.08 8.68
N HIS A 164 1.17 16.22 9.15
CA HIS A 164 1.49 16.54 10.54
C HIS A 164 1.35 18.02 10.91
N HIS A 165 1.09 18.90 9.95
CA HIS A 165 0.83 20.30 10.26
C HIS A 165 -0.46 20.43 11.11
N PRO A 166 -0.50 21.25 12.19
CA PRO A 166 -1.62 21.28 13.13
C PRO A 166 -3.00 21.53 12.50
N SER A 167 -3.06 22.27 11.38
CA SER A 167 -4.31 22.51 10.65
C SER A 167 -4.86 21.29 9.91
N VAL A 168 -4.01 20.31 9.60
CA VAL A 168 -4.34 19.10 8.83
C VAL A 168 -4.42 17.87 9.75
N TYR A 169 -3.43 17.72 10.64
CA TYR A 169 -3.21 16.56 11.49
C TYR A 169 -4.47 16.09 12.21
N LYS A 170 -5.17 17.01 12.88
CA LYS A 170 -6.36 16.69 13.68
C LYS A 170 -7.44 15.95 12.89
N TYR A 171 -7.57 16.22 11.60
CA TYR A 171 -8.67 15.75 10.77
C TYR A 171 -8.28 14.55 9.90
N ILE A 172 -7.06 14.55 9.36
CA ILE A 172 -6.65 13.59 8.34
C ILE A 172 -5.73 12.52 8.92
N HIS A 173 -4.68 12.91 9.64
CA HIS A 173 -3.57 12.00 9.96
C HIS A 173 -3.57 11.49 11.41
N LYS A 174 -4.19 12.21 12.34
CA LYS A 174 -4.42 11.74 13.72
C LYS A 174 -5.15 10.38 13.79
N PRO A 175 -6.14 10.06 12.93
CA PRO A 175 -6.73 8.72 12.88
C PRO A 175 -5.73 7.57 12.65
N HIS A 176 -4.63 7.82 11.94
CA HIS A 176 -3.54 6.87 11.76
C HIS A 176 -2.67 6.83 13.03
N HIS A 177 -2.27 7.99 13.56
CA HIS A 177 -1.42 8.09 14.75
C HIS A 177 -2.06 7.72 16.09
N LYS A 178 -3.34 7.36 16.10
CA LYS A 178 -3.93 6.76 17.30
C LYS A 178 -3.34 5.38 17.61
N TRP A 179 -2.71 4.72 16.63
CA TRP A 179 -1.99 3.45 16.78
C TRP A 179 -0.53 3.72 17.17
N ILE A 180 -0.28 4.11 18.42
CA ILE A 180 1.08 4.52 18.85
C ILE A 180 2.10 3.38 18.72
N ILE A 181 1.66 2.15 19.02
CA ILE A 181 2.40 0.92 18.74
C ILE A 181 1.62 0.18 17.66
N PRO A 182 1.80 0.53 16.37
CA PRO A 182 1.03 -0.06 15.29
C PRO A 182 1.39 -1.54 15.12
N THR A 183 0.47 -2.31 14.54
CA THR A 183 0.80 -3.61 13.95
C THR A 183 0.83 -3.49 12.42
N PRO A 184 1.28 -4.51 11.67
CA PRO A 184 1.19 -4.54 10.21
C PRO A 184 -0.24 -4.36 9.67
N TRP A 185 -1.26 -4.59 10.49
CA TRP A 185 -2.66 -4.33 10.13
C TRP A 185 -3.00 -2.83 10.12
N ALA A 186 -2.20 -1.98 10.77
CA ALA A 186 -2.38 -0.53 10.78
C ALA A 186 -1.96 0.16 9.47
N ALA A 187 -1.28 -0.56 8.57
CA ALA A 187 -0.65 -0.01 7.37
C ALA A 187 -1.62 0.76 6.45
N LEU A 188 -2.90 0.36 6.42
CA LEU A 188 -3.96 1.06 5.67
C LEU A 188 -5.02 1.69 6.59
N ALA A 189 -4.77 1.74 7.90
CA ALA A 189 -5.73 2.16 8.93
C ALA A 189 -5.72 3.69 9.14
N PHE A 190 -5.89 4.44 8.05
CA PHE A 190 -5.86 5.90 8.01
C PHE A 190 -7.20 6.49 7.52
N HIS A 191 -7.32 7.82 7.56
CA HIS A 191 -8.43 8.51 6.90
C HIS A 191 -8.30 8.30 5.38
N PRO A 192 -9.36 8.04 4.60
CA PRO A 192 -9.21 7.75 3.17
C PRO A 192 -8.44 8.81 2.36
N LEU A 193 -8.63 10.08 2.72
CA LEU A 193 -7.93 11.20 2.08
C LEU A 193 -6.42 11.19 2.36
N ASP A 194 -6.01 10.70 3.54
CA ASP A 194 -4.59 10.57 3.95
C ASP A 194 -3.86 9.64 2.98
N GLY A 195 -4.26 8.36 2.93
CA GLY A 195 -3.61 7.42 2.03
C GLY A 195 -3.82 7.72 0.55
N TYR A 196 -4.93 8.36 0.16
CA TYR A 196 -5.06 8.85 -1.22
C TYR A 196 -3.98 9.89 -1.54
N VAL A 197 -3.83 10.93 -0.72
CA VAL A 197 -2.84 11.98 -0.99
C VAL A 197 -1.42 11.42 -0.91
N GLN A 198 -1.10 10.59 0.09
CA GLN A 198 0.19 9.90 0.15
C GLN A 198 0.45 8.98 -1.06
N SER A 199 -0.58 8.44 -1.71
CA SER A 199 -0.42 7.60 -2.91
C SER A 199 -0.23 8.39 -4.22
N LEU A 200 -0.56 9.69 -4.24
CA LEU A 200 -0.52 10.51 -5.46
C LEU A 200 0.83 10.52 -6.17
N PRO A 201 1.99 10.61 -5.49
CA PRO A 201 3.28 10.59 -6.16
C PRO A 201 3.47 9.37 -7.09
N TYR A 202 2.98 8.19 -6.67
CA TYR A 202 3.08 6.95 -7.45
C TYR A 202 2.26 7.02 -8.75
N HIS A 203 1.08 7.64 -8.68
CA HIS A 203 0.18 7.77 -9.81
C HIS A 203 0.60 8.90 -10.76
N LEU A 204 1.09 10.02 -10.24
CA LEU A 204 1.51 11.16 -11.04
C LEU A 204 2.79 10.89 -11.84
N PHE A 205 3.68 10.03 -11.33
CA PHE A 205 4.98 9.78 -11.97
C PHE A 205 4.85 9.35 -13.45
N VAL A 206 3.91 8.44 -13.75
CA VAL A 206 3.73 7.90 -15.11
C VAL A 206 3.06 8.87 -16.07
N PHE A 207 2.54 10.01 -15.59
CA PHE A 207 2.05 11.10 -16.43
C PHE A 207 3.13 12.15 -16.72
N LEU A 208 4.33 12.00 -16.15
CA LEU A 208 5.45 12.92 -16.32
C LEU A 208 6.67 12.24 -16.96
N PHE A 209 6.88 10.96 -16.67
CA PHE A 209 8.06 10.21 -17.10
C PHE A 209 7.66 8.90 -17.80
N PRO A 210 8.39 8.50 -18.86
CA PRO A 210 8.15 7.22 -19.51
C PRO A 210 8.60 6.06 -18.64
N VAL A 211 7.68 5.13 -18.36
CA VAL A 211 7.95 3.93 -17.54
C VAL A 211 7.39 2.69 -18.20
N GLN A 212 8.12 1.59 -18.13
CA GLN A 212 7.66 0.32 -18.66
C GLN A 212 6.48 -0.20 -17.80
N LYS A 213 5.37 -0.60 -18.43
CA LYS A 213 4.11 -0.91 -17.72
C LYS A 213 4.18 -2.07 -16.72
N TYR A 214 4.99 -3.10 -16.98
CA TYR A 214 5.20 -4.23 -16.06
C TYR A 214 6.11 -3.84 -14.89
N LEU A 215 7.14 -3.02 -15.14
CA LEU A 215 7.98 -2.43 -14.10
C LEU A 215 7.12 -1.56 -13.18
N TYR A 216 6.30 -0.67 -13.73
CA TYR A 216 5.40 0.18 -12.94
C TYR A 216 4.46 -0.65 -12.06
N MET A 217 3.83 -1.70 -12.63
CA MET A 217 2.97 -2.61 -11.86
C MET A 217 3.75 -3.34 -10.76
N THR A 218 4.98 -3.79 -11.03
CA THR A 218 5.83 -4.46 -10.04
C THR A 218 6.22 -3.51 -8.93
N LEU A 219 6.66 -2.30 -9.26
CA LEU A 219 7.01 -1.28 -8.27
C LEU A 219 5.81 -0.93 -7.41
N PHE A 220 4.62 -0.77 -8.00
CA PHE A 220 3.38 -0.52 -7.25
C PHE A 220 3.08 -1.64 -6.23
N VAL A 221 3.26 -2.91 -6.59
CA VAL A 221 3.11 -4.02 -5.63
C VAL A 221 4.16 -3.95 -4.51
N LEU A 222 5.42 -3.67 -4.85
CA LEU A 222 6.50 -3.54 -3.86
C LEU A 222 6.26 -2.39 -2.88
N VAL A 223 5.71 -1.27 -3.36
CA VAL A 223 5.28 -0.15 -2.50
C VAL A 223 4.27 -0.62 -1.46
N GLN A 224 3.27 -1.41 -1.85
CA GLN A 224 2.27 -1.91 -0.91
C GLN A 224 2.88 -2.83 0.15
N ILE A 225 3.80 -3.71 -0.25
CA ILE A 225 4.51 -4.60 0.67
C ILE A 225 5.35 -3.78 1.67
N TRP A 226 6.10 -2.81 1.16
CA TRP A 226 6.91 -1.92 1.98
C TRP A 226 6.07 -1.15 3.01
N THR A 227 4.98 -0.52 2.56
CA THR A 227 4.03 0.20 3.43
C THR A 227 3.50 -0.68 4.57
N ILE A 228 3.35 -1.99 4.36
CA ILE A 228 2.95 -2.92 5.42
C ILE A 228 4.12 -3.21 6.36
N PHE A 229 5.29 -3.52 5.82
CA PHE A 229 6.43 -3.98 6.63
C PHE A 229 7.02 -2.87 7.50
N ILE A 230 6.98 -1.60 7.08
CA ILE A 230 7.43 -0.50 7.96
C ILE A 230 6.61 -0.37 9.27
N HIS A 231 5.45 -1.03 9.38
CA HIS A 231 4.62 -1.06 10.59
C HIS A 231 4.81 -2.31 11.46
N ASP A 232 5.82 -3.14 11.18
CA ASP A 232 6.08 -4.37 11.96
C ASP A 232 6.69 -4.13 13.34
N GLY A 233 7.03 -2.87 13.67
CA GLY A 233 7.53 -2.52 15.00
C GLY A 233 8.96 -3.00 15.28
N ASP A 234 9.66 -3.59 14.30
CA ASP A 234 10.98 -4.17 14.53
C ASP A 234 12.03 -3.08 14.71
N MET A 235 12.67 -3.10 15.89
CA MET A 235 13.64 -2.09 16.32
C MET A 235 15.07 -2.50 16.00
N ILE A 236 15.33 -2.80 14.72
CA ILE A 236 16.70 -3.00 14.24
C ILE A 236 17.45 -1.68 14.42
N SER A 237 18.49 -1.71 15.26
CA SER A 237 19.36 -0.57 15.53
C SER A 237 20.85 -0.95 15.42
N GLY A 238 21.66 -0.04 14.88
CA GLY A 238 23.10 -0.20 14.73
C GLY A 238 23.56 -0.83 13.42
N HIS A 239 22.65 -1.25 12.54
CA HIS A 239 23.00 -1.70 11.20
C HIS A 239 23.33 -0.51 10.28
N TRP A 240 24.38 -0.60 9.47
CA TRP A 240 24.86 0.53 8.66
C TRP A 240 23.84 1.07 7.65
N LEU A 241 22.93 0.21 7.17
CA LEU A 241 21.85 0.60 6.25
C LEU A 241 20.82 1.53 6.89
N GLU A 242 20.66 1.54 8.22
CA GLU A 242 19.72 2.43 8.92
C GLU A 242 20.06 3.90 8.71
N LYS A 243 21.30 4.22 8.35
CA LYS A 243 21.69 5.59 8.00
C LYS A 243 21.03 6.09 6.73
N TYR A 244 20.56 5.18 5.86
CA TYR A 244 20.08 5.49 4.53
C TYR A 244 18.63 5.04 4.29
N ILE A 245 18.21 3.94 4.92
CA ILE A 245 16.88 3.33 4.73
C ILE A 245 15.98 3.70 5.90
N ASN A 246 14.78 4.19 5.60
CA ASN A 246 13.73 4.42 6.59
C ASN A 246 13.11 3.07 6.99
N SER A 247 13.74 2.39 7.95
CA SER A 247 13.35 1.06 8.41
C SER A 247 12.10 1.06 9.30
N PRO A 248 11.52 -0.11 9.64
CA PRO A 248 10.40 -0.17 10.58
C PRO A 248 10.72 0.46 11.94
N ALA A 249 11.98 0.41 12.37
CA ALA A 249 12.46 1.09 13.57
C ALA A 249 12.23 2.61 13.52
N HIS A 250 12.55 3.24 12.39
CA HIS A 250 12.37 4.67 12.20
C HIS A 250 10.89 5.06 12.16
N HIS A 251 10.05 4.25 11.51
CA HIS A 251 8.60 4.47 11.46
C HIS A 251 7.93 4.21 12.82
N THR A 252 8.46 3.28 13.61
CA THR A 252 8.06 3.08 15.00
C THR A 252 8.36 4.32 15.84
N LEU A 253 9.56 4.91 15.67
CA LEU A 253 9.87 6.19 16.28
C LEU A 253 8.94 7.31 15.81
N HIS A 254 8.59 7.33 14.52
CA HIS A 254 7.62 8.27 13.96
C HIS A 254 6.26 8.15 14.67
N HIS A 255 5.72 6.95 14.85
CA HIS A 255 4.45 6.74 15.58
C HIS A 255 4.51 7.11 17.07
N MET A 256 5.68 7.03 17.70
CA MET A 256 5.85 7.38 19.12
C MET A 256 6.08 8.88 19.37
N TYR A 257 6.75 9.57 18.44
CA TYR A 257 7.19 10.97 18.60
C TYR A 257 6.45 11.95 17.68
N PHE A 258 5.74 11.45 16.66
CA PHE A 258 4.92 12.15 15.67
C PHE A 258 5.66 13.12 14.73
N THR A 259 6.75 13.76 15.17
CA THR A 259 7.37 14.87 14.42
C THR A 259 8.72 14.54 13.76
N VAL A 260 9.02 13.26 13.60
CA VAL A 260 10.31 12.74 13.11
C VAL A 260 10.12 11.68 12.04
N ASN A 261 11.12 11.43 11.19
CA ASN A 261 11.17 10.30 10.24
C ASN A 261 9.94 10.20 9.30
N TYR A 262 9.67 11.26 8.53
CA TYR A 262 8.51 11.31 7.61
C TYR A 262 8.74 10.59 6.26
N GLY A 263 9.98 10.23 5.90
CA GLY A 263 10.31 9.63 4.61
C GLY A 263 9.57 8.31 4.36
N GLN A 264 9.57 7.81 3.12
CA GLN A 264 8.91 6.54 2.81
C GLN A 264 9.92 5.40 2.82
N TYR A 265 10.99 5.52 2.04
CA TYR A 265 12.00 4.49 1.81
C TYR A 265 13.34 4.86 2.41
N PHE A 266 13.67 6.16 2.40
CA PHE A 266 15.01 6.62 2.73
C PHE A 266 14.99 7.73 3.79
N THR A 267 16.13 7.92 4.45
CA THR A 267 16.31 8.89 5.54
C THR A 267 16.85 10.24 5.09
N TRP A 268 17.22 10.39 3.81
CA TRP A 268 17.96 11.58 3.34
C TRP A 268 17.13 12.86 3.45
N ALA A 269 15.83 12.83 3.13
CA ALA A 269 14.96 14.01 3.24
C ALA A 269 14.80 14.42 4.70
N ASP A 270 14.56 13.45 5.59
CA ASP A 270 14.54 13.68 7.03
C ASP A 270 15.85 14.27 7.56
N SER A 271 16.98 13.79 7.05
CA SER A 271 18.30 14.25 7.47
C SER A 271 18.58 15.67 6.99
N TYR A 272 18.20 15.98 5.75
CA TYR A 272 18.39 17.28 5.13
C TYR A 272 17.49 18.36 5.75
N PHE A 273 16.22 18.04 6.01
CA PHE A 273 15.22 19.00 6.53
C PHE A 273 15.01 18.92 8.05
N GLY A 274 15.91 18.24 8.77
CA GLY A 274 16.01 18.27 10.23
C GLY A 274 14.92 17.52 11.01
N SER A 275 14.33 16.47 10.42
CA SER A 275 13.35 15.59 11.09
C SER A 275 13.87 14.18 11.35
N HIS A 276 15.13 13.88 11.01
CA HIS A 276 15.70 12.56 11.24
C HIS A 276 15.94 12.27 12.72
N ARG A 277 15.44 11.12 13.18
CA ARG A 277 15.73 10.55 14.49
C ARG A 277 16.20 9.10 14.31
N ALA A 278 17.49 8.88 14.54
CA ALA A 278 18.10 7.56 14.43
C ALA A 278 17.49 6.57 15.47
N PRO A 279 17.16 5.33 15.07
CA PRO A 279 16.87 4.23 15.96
C PRO A 279 18.02 3.98 16.93
N ARG A 280 17.68 3.70 18.18
CA ARG A 280 18.64 3.30 19.21
C ARG A 280 18.01 2.25 20.11
N PRO A 281 18.79 1.28 20.63
CA PRO A 281 18.26 0.24 21.49
C PRO A 281 17.40 0.80 22.62
N GLU A 282 17.84 1.86 23.32
CA GLU A 282 17.12 2.45 24.44
C GLU A 282 15.73 3.02 24.11
N LEU A 283 15.42 3.21 22.82
CA LEU A 283 14.12 3.72 22.36
C LEU A 283 13.15 2.61 21.96
N ASP A 284 13.55 1.33 22.07
CA ASP A 284 12.72 0.20 21.70
C ASP A 284 11.46 0.11 22.60
N PRO A 285 10.23 0.14 22.03
CA PRO A 285 8.99 0.01 22.79
C PRO A 285 8.86 -1.37 23.47
N LEU A 286 9.63 -2.38 23.06
CA LEU A 286 9.64 -3.69 23.67
C LEU A 286 10.01 -3.63 25.16
N HIS A 287 10.83 -2.66 25.58
CA HIS A 287 11.18 -2.49 26.99
C HIS A 287 9.98 -2.26 27.90
N ASP A 288 9.04 -1.41 27.46
CA ASP A 288 7.83 -1.10 28.22
C ASP A 288 6.83 -2.27 28.16
N ALA A 289 6.77 -2.98 27.04
CA ALA A 289 5.98 -4.20 26.91
C ALA A 289 6.47 -5.31 27.84
N LEU A 290 7.78 -5.59 27.87
CA LEU A 290 8.40 -6.58 28.75
C LEU A 290 8.19 -6.23 30.22
N ARG A 291 8.26 -4.94 30.60
CA ARG A 291 7.95 -4.50 31.96
C ARG A 291 6.53 -4.90 32.38
N VAL A 292 5.54 -4.72 31.50
CA VAL A 292 4.15 -5.13 31.76
C VAL A 292 4.01 -6.66 31.78
N MET A 293 4.74 -7.38 30.92
CA MET A 293 4.70 -8.84 30.92
C MET A 293 5.29 -9.42 32.21
N ARG A 294 6.38 -8.85 32.73
CA ARG A 294 6.99 -9.25 34.02
C ARG A 294 6.04 -9.04 35.18
N THR A 295 5.36 -7.88 35.26
CA THR A 295 4.38 -7.63 36.34
C THR A 295 3.19 -8.59 36.29
N LYS A 296 2.88 -9.15 35.11
CA LYS A 296 1.85 -10.19 34.93
C LYS A 296 2.38 -11.61 35.12
N GLY A 297 3.67 -11.80 35.39
CA GLY A 297 4.31 -13.12 35.52
C GLY A 297 4.31 -13.94 34.22
N LEU A 298 4.28 -13.27 33.06
CA LEU A 298 4.25 -13.92 31.73
C LEU A 298 5.64 -14.20 31.18
N VAL A 299 6.65 -13.44 31.63
CA VAL A 299 8.05 -13.58 31.23
C VAL A 299 8.95 -13.48 32.45
N ASP A 300 10.15 -14.07 32.37
CA ASP A 300 11.19 -13.96 33.39
C ASP A 300 11.93 -12.60 33.34
N GLU A 301 12.94 -12.44 34.19
CA GLU A 301 13.78 -11.24 34.22
C GLU A 301 14.53 -11.03 32.90
N ASP A 302 14.86 -12.11 32.18
CA ASP A 302 15.53 -12.09 30.88
C ASP A 302 14.55 -11.86 29.71
N GLY A 303 13.24 -11.80 29.97
CA GLY A 303 12.20 -11.59 28.97
C GLY A 303 11.76 -12.85 28.22
N ASN A 304 12.16 -14.04 28.68
CA ASN A 304 11.73 -15.32 28.12
C ASN A 304 10.34 -15.70 28.64
N PRO A 305 9.46 -16.30 27.82
CA PRO A 305 8.14 -16.74 28.25
C PRO A 305 8.20 -17.76 29.39
N ILE A 306 7.46 -17.50 30.47
CA ILE A 306 7.29 -18.47 31.58
C ILE A 306 6.17 -19.46 31.18
N PRO A 307 6.41 -20.78 31.19
CA PRO A 307 5.38 -21.77 30.90
C PRO A 307 4.22 -21.62 31.88
N ASN A 308 3.02 -21.42 31.34
CA ASN A 308 1.82 -21.25 32.17
C ASN A 308 1.50 -22.59 32.86
N LYS A 309 1.78 -22.71 34.16
CA LYS A 309 1.53 -23.93 34.96
C LYS A 309 0.05 -24.32 35.09
N ASN A 310 -0.88 -23.54 34.55
CA ASN A 310 -2.33 -23.70 34.75
C ASN A 310 -3.12 -24.23 33.54
N LYS A 311 -2.48 -24.78 32.49
CA LYS A 311 -3.17 -25.69 31.56
C LYS A 311 -2.92 -27.13 31.99
N LYS A 312 -3.60 -27.57 33.06
CA LYS A 312 -3.93 -28.99 33.21
C LYS A 312 -5.01 -29.33 32.19
N GLU A 313 -4.82 -30.47 31.54
CA GLU A 313 -5.66 -31.24 30.63
C GLU A 313 -7.16 -30.88 30.61
#